data_AF-A0A6J4MWD8-F1
#
_entry.id   AF-A0A6J4MWD8-F1
#
_cell.length_a   1.000
_cell.length_b   1.000
_cell.length_c   1.000
_cell.angle_alpha   90.00
_cell.angle_beta   90.00
_cell.angle_gamma   90.00
#
_symmetry.space_group_name_H-M   'P 1'
#
loop_
_entity.id
_entity.type
_entity.pdbx_description
1 polymer ?
#
loop_
_entity_poly.entity_id
_entity_poly.type
_entity_poly.pdbx_seq_one_letter_code
_entity_poly.pdbx_strand_id
1 'polypeptide(L)'
;MRTLWRDSAGQVLWLVACLELGRLGYIGTAGAEWNDADDLAQVAWWTALGLFLVWRIWRRGALSRVLLLLLTAGPILMVVLFMTDPTGYVAGLLGFGIVQVILLLSPAVRSHVRRSSPPVPTDVSPQASATSSA
;
A
#
# COMPACT_ATOMS: atom_id res chain seq x y z
N MET A 1 24.14 5.02 -2.52
CA MET A 1 22.84 4.35 -2.30
C MET A 1 22.61 3.94 -0.82
N ARG A 2 23.07 4.70 0.19
CA ARG A 2 22.94 4.31 1.61
C ARG A 2 22.03 5.22 2.46
N THR A 3 21.46 6.27 1.88
CA THR A 3 20.62 7.24 2.62
C THR A 3 19.12 7.10 2.38
N LEU A 4 18.68 6.43 1.30
CA LEU A 4 17.26 6.33 0.95
C LEU A 4 16.41 5.57 1.99
N TRP A 5 17.01 4.64 2.73
CA TRP A 5 16.35 3.87 3.80
C TRP A 5 16.11 4.68 5.08
N ARG A 6 16.86 5.79 5.27
CA ARG A 6 16.72 6.69 6.42
C ARG A 6 15.69 7.80 6.20
N ASP A 7 15.18 7.94 4.99
CA ASP A 7 14.11 8.90 4.72
C ASP A 7 12.81 8.42 5.38
N SER A 8 12.02 9.37 5.87
CA SER A 8 10.75 9.11 6.57
C SER A 8 9.79 8.24 5.77
N ALA A 9 9.83 8.30 4.44
CA ALA A 9 9.04 7.44 3.56
C ALA A 9 9.48 5.96 3.61
N GLY A 10 10.79 5.70 3.65
CA GLY A 10 11.34 4.35 3.79
C GLY A 10 10.97 3.73 5.13
N GLN A 11 11.00 4.52 6.21
CA GLN A 11 10.56 4.09 7.55
C GLN A 11 9.07 3.73 7.56
N VAL A 12 8.21 4.55 6.95
CA VAL A 12 6.77 4.27 6.88
C VAL A 12 6.46 3.03 6.05
N LEU A 13 7.12 2.86 4.90
CA LEU A 13 6.95 1.65 4.08
C LEU A 13 7.45 0.40 4.80
N TRP A 14 8.52 0.51 5.60
CA TRP A 14 8.97 -0.58 6.44
C TRP A 14 7.95 -0.95 7.51
N LEU A 15 7.34 0.04 8.18
CA LEU A 15 6.26 -0.20 9.14
C LEU A 15 5.07 -0.90 8.48
N VAL A 16 4.70 -0.51 7.27
CA VAL A 16 3.65 -1.19 6.50
C VAL A 16 4.03 -2.65 6.20
N ALA A 17 5.27 -2.92 5.79
CA ALA A 17 5.73 -4.30 5.57
C ALA A 17 5.67 -5.14 6.85
N CYS A 18 6.00 -4.54 7.99
CA CYS A 18 5.95 -5.24 9.28
C CYS A 18 4.52 -5.43 9.78
N LEU A 19 3.58 -4.55 9.45
CA LEU A 19 2.16 -4.78 9.69
C LEU A 19 1.64 -5.96 8.86
N GLU A 20 2.07 -6.12 7.61
CA GLU A 20 1.71 -7.30 6.79
C GLU A 20 2.23 -8.61 7.38
N LEU A 21 3.47 -8.63 7.87
CA LEU A 21 4.04 -9.79 8.56
C LEU A 21 3.36 -10.04 9.92
N GLY A 22 3.08 -8.98 10.67
CA GLY A 22 2.35 -9.04 11.93
C GLY A 22 0.93 -9.60 11.73
N ARG A 23 0.24 -9.20 10.65
CA ARG A 23 -1.07 -9.72 10.27
C ARG A 23 -1.02 -11.22 9.99
N LEU A 24 -0.03 -11.69 9.24
CA LEU A 24 0.17 -13.13 8.99
C LEU A 24 0.36 -13.90 10.30
N GLY A 25 1.22 -13.40 11.19
CA GLY A 25 1.44 -13.99 12.52
C GLY A 25 0.18 -13.97 13.39
N TYR A 26 -0.61 -12.89 13.34
CA TYR A 26 -1.86 -12.76 14.08
C TYR A 26 -2.91 -13.77 13.59
N ILE A 27 -3.09 -13.90 12.27
CA ILE A 27 -4.02 -14.87 11.67
C ILE A 27 -3.60 -16.30 12.06
N GLY A 28 -2.31 -16.62 11.95
CA GLY A 28 -1.79 -17.95 12.30
C GLY A 28 -1.78 -18.28 13.79
N THR A 29 -2.04 -17.32 14.68
CA THR A 29 -2.05 -17.54 16.14
C THR A 29 -3.42 -17.30 16.74
N ALA A 30 -3.88 -16.05 16.75
CA ALA A 30 -5.17 -15.64 17.30
C ALA A 30 -6.36 -16.14 16.46
N GLY A 31 -6.14 -16.43 15.18
CA GLY A 31 -7.15 -17.00 14.28
C GLY A 31 -6.96 -18.48 13.98
N ALA A 32 -6.06 -19.19 14.68
CA ALA A 32 -5.71 -20.57 14.33
C ALA A 32 -6.91 -21.53 14.40
N GLU A 33 -7.84 -21.29 15.32
CA GLU A 33 -9.08 -22.07 15.44
C GLU A 33 -10.10 -21.79 14.32
N TRP A 34 -9.90 -20.72 13.54
CA TRP A 34 -10.78 -20.27 12.46
C TRP A 34 -10.22 -20.54 11.05
N ASN A 35 -8.99 -21.07 10.93
CA ASN A 35 -8.31 -21.21 9.65
C ASN A 35 -7.81 -22.64 9.45
N ASP A 36 -8.16 -23.22 8.30
CA ASP A 36 -7.56 -24.47 7.86
C ASP A 36 -6.19 -24.23 7.20
N ALA A 37 -5.44 -25.31 6.93
CA ALA A 37 -4.10 -25.20 6.32
C ALA A 37 -4.14 -24.50 4.94
N ASP A 38 -5.21 -24.70 4.17
CA ASP A 38 -5.41 -24.06 2.87
C ASP A 38 -5.66 -22.55 3.02
N ASP A 39 -6.31 -22.11 4.09
CA ASP A 39 -6.50 -20.68 4.41
C ASP A 39 -5.17 -20.02 4.75
N LEU A 40 -4.28 -20.70 5.48
CA LEU A 40 -2.95 -20.16 5.79
C LEU A 40 -2.08 -19.98 4.54
N ALA A 41 -2.16 -20.91 3.58
CA ALA A 41 -1.47 -20.77 2.30
C ALA A 41 -2.01 -19.58 1.49
N GLN A 42 -3.34 -19.40 1.48
CA GLN A 42 -3.97 -18.26 0.83
C GLN A 42 -3.58 -16.94 1.50
N VAL A 43 -3.57 -16.88 2.84
CA VAL A 43 -3.14 -15.70 3.60
C VAL A 43 -1.68 -15.37 3.34
N ALA A 44 -0.80 -16.38 3.31
CA ALA A 44 0.62 -16.21 2.99
C ALA A 44 0.81 -15.65 1.57
N TRP A 45 0.03 -16.12 0.59
CA TRP A 45 0.03 -15.58 -0.76
C TRP A 45 -0.40 -14.11 -0.79
N TRP A 46 -1.48 -13.75 -0.11
CA TRP A 46 -1.93 -12.36 0.01
C TRP A 46 -0.90 -11.46 0.70
N THR A 47 -0.24 -11.94 1.75
CA THR A 47 0.85 -11.24 2.43
C THR A 47 2.05 -11.06 1.50
N ALA A 48 2.43 -12.07 0.72
CA ALA A 48 3.49 -11.96 -0.27
C ALA A 48 3.17 -10.91 -1.35
N LEU A 49 1.92 -10.87 -1.82
CA LEU A 49 1.45 -9.83 -2.73
C LEU A 49 1.51 -8.43 -2.09
N GLY A 50 1.10 -8.29 -0.82
CA GLY A 50 1.19 -7.05 -0.06
C GLY A 50 2.64 -6.55 0.05
N LEU A 51 3.57 -7.42 0.44
CA LEU A 51 5.00 -7.12 0.50
C LEU A 51 5.58 -6.75 -0.87
N PHE A 52 5.17 -7.44 -1.92
CA PHE A 52 5.57 -7.10 -3.28
C PHE A 52 5.06 -5.72 -3.69
N LEU A 53 3.81 -5.36 -3.36
CA LEU A 53 3.27 -4.03 -3.63
C LEU A 53 4.00 -2.96 -2.83
N VAL A 54 4.34 -3.20 -1.56
CA VAL A 54 5.17 -2.28 -0.75
C VAL A 54 6.53 -2.06 -1.39
N TRP A 55 7.20 -3.14 -1.80
CA TRP A 55 8.47 -3.07 -2.53
C TRP A 55 8.32 -2.32 -3.87
N ARG A 56 7.21 -2.51 -4.57
CA ARG A 56 6.95 -1.81 -5.83
C ARG A 56 6.66 -0.31 -5.62
N ILE A 57 5.96 0.05 -4.54
CA ILE A 57 5.76 1.46 -4.12
C ILE A 57 7.11 2.12 -3.88
N TRP A 58 8.02 1.42 -3.20
CA TRP A 58 9.40 1.88 -3.01
C TRP A 58 10.10 2.12 -4.35
N ARG A 59 9.93 1.22 -5.32
CA ARG A 59 10.69 1.27 -6.57
C ARG A 59 10.20 2.30 -7.58
N ARG A 60 8.88 2.48 -7.78
CA ARG A 60 8.24 3.51 -8.65
C ARG A 60 6.77 3.14 -8.93
N GLY A 61 5.82 3.56 -8.09
CA GLY A 61 4.42 3.35 -8.47
C GLY A 61 3.36 3.99 -7.59
N ALA A 62 2.75 5.07 -8.08
CA ALA A 62 1.47 5.57 -7.56
C ALA A 62 0.36 4.53 -7.70
N LEU A 63 0.37 3.77 -8.80
CA LEU A 63 -0.61 2.72 -9.06
C LEU A 63 -0.52 1.59 -8.05
N SER A 64 0.70 1.18 -7.65
CA SER A 64 0.90 0.16 -6.61
C SER A 64 0.38 0.62 -5.24
N ARG A 65 0.48 1.91 -4.93
CA ARG A 65 -0.11 2.48 -3.72
C ARG A 65 -1.63 2.43 -3.76
N VAL A 66 -2.24 2.78 -4.90
CA VAL A 66 -3.70 2.71 -5.07
C VAL A 66 -4.18 1.26 -4.97
N LEU A 67 -3.50 0.32 -5.62
CA LEU A 67 -3.81 -1.10 -5.52
C LEU A 67 -3.73 -1.60 -4.08
N LEU A 68 -2.65 -1.29 -3.37
CA LEU A 68 -2.49 -1.70 -1.97
C LEU A 68 -3.56 -1.07 -1.07
N LEU A 69 -3.92 0.20 -1.31
CA LEU A 69 -5.03 0.86 -0.61
C LEU A 69 -6.36 0.17 -0.89
N LEU A 70 -6.67 -0.18 -2.13
CA LEU A 70 -7.91 -0.88 -2.47
C LEU A 70 -7.97 -2.29 -1.86
N LEU A 71 -6.86 -3.03 -1.92
CA LEU A 71 -6.71 -4.35 -1.33
C LEU A 71 -6.86 -4.34 0.20
N THR A 72 -6.45 -3.26 0.86
CA THR A 72 -6.54 -3.14 2.32
C THR A 72 -7.88 -2.54 2.75
N ALA A 73 -8.31 -1.44 2.13
CA ALA A 73 -9.51 -0.71 2.51
C ALA A 73 -10.81 -1.39 2.04
N GLY A 74 -10.77 -2.14 0.93
CA GLY A 74 -11.95 -2.84 0.41
C GLY A 74 -12.51 -3.86 1.42
N PRO A 75 -11.69 -4.79 1.93
CA PRO A 75 -12.12 -5.72 2.99
C PRO A 75 -12.57 -5.02 4.27
N ILE A 76 -11.87 -3.96 4.70
CA ILE A 76 -12.28 -3.17 5.87
C ILE A 76 -13.68 -2.59 5.66
N LEU A 77 -13.92 -1.98 4.50
CA LEU A 77 -15.21 -1.37 4.17
C LEU A 77 -16.32 -2.44 4.13
N MET A 78 -16.06 -3.60 3.55
CA MET A 78 -16.98 -4.74 3.58
C MET A 78 -17.33 -5.15 5.01
N VAL A 79 -16.33 -5.34 5.88
CA VAL A 79 -16.58 -5.72 7.28
C VAL A 79 -17.38 -4.63 8.00
N VAL A 80 -17.03 -3.35 7.85
CA VAL A 80 -17.74 -2.25 8.50
C VAL A 80 -19.19 -2.12 8.03
N LEU A 81 -19.48 -2.41 6.76
CA LEU A 81 -20.83 -2.29 6.20
C LEU A 81 -21.73 -3.49 6.50
N PHE A 82 -21.16 -4.70 6.57
CA PHE A 82 -21.94 -5.93 6.61
C PHE A 82 -21.83 -6.71 7.92
N MET A 83 -20.86 -6.40 8.79
CA MET A 83 -20.66 -7.11 10.05
C MET A 83 -21.29 -6.36 11.22
N THR A 84 -22.32 -6.95 11.82
CA THR A 84 -23.08 -6.36 12.94
C THR A 84 -22.47 -6.66 14.31
N ASP A 85 -21.70 -7.74 14.43
CA ASP A 85 -21.04 -8.13 15.68
C ASP A 85 -19.59 -8.59 15.41
N PRO A 86 -18.61 -7.67 15.47
CA PRO A 86 -17.22 -8.02 15.23
C PRO A 86 -16.64 -8.77 16.44
N THR A 87 -16.19 -10.00 16.21
CA THR A 87 -15.42 -10.73 17.22
C THR A 87 -14.12 -9.99 17.53
N GLY A 88 -13.54 -10.24 18.72
CA GLY A 88 -12.25 -9.64 19.10
C GLY A 88 -11.12 -9.91 18.09
N TYR A 89 -11.18 -11.08 17.42
CA TYR A 89 -10.30 -11.44 16.31
C TYR A 89 -10.46 -10.50 15.10
N VAL A 90 -11.70 -10.27 14.65
CA VAL A 90 -12.00 -9.37 13.52
C VAL A 90 -11.63 -7.93 13.87
N ALA A 91 -11.87 -7.49 15.10
CA ALA A 91 -11.45 -6.17 15.58
C ALA A 91 -9.92 -5.99 15.50
N GLY A 92 -9.14 -7.03 15.84
CA GLY A 92 -7.69 -7.03 15.68
C GLY A 92 -7.24 -6.88 14.22
N LEU A 93 -7.85 -7.65 13.30
CA LEU A 93 -7.59 -7.54 11.86
C LEU A 93 -7.92 -6.16 11.30
N LEU A 94 -9.06 -5.58 11.72
CA LEU A 94 -9.43 -4.22 11.36
C LEU A 94 -8.39 -3.21 11.88
N GLY A 95 -7.87 -3.41 13.10
CA GLY A 95 -6.81 -2.59 13.66
C GLY A 95 -5.55 -2.54 12.78
N PHE A 96 -5.05 -3.72 12.37
CA PHE A 96 -3.91 -3.81 11.43
C PHE A 96 -4.20 -3.05 10.12
N GLY A 97 -5.37 -3.31 9.53
CA GLY A 97 -5.78 -2.70 8.26
C GLY A 97 -5.93 -1.18 8.34
N ILE A 98 -6.55 -0.66 9.40
CA ILE A 98 -6.76 0.78 9.61
C ILE A 98 -5.42 1.49 9.78
N VAL A 99 -4.52 0.96 10.62
CA VAL A 99 -3.18 1.52 10.81
C VAL A 99 -2.42 1.53 9.49
N GLN A 100 -2.48 0.43 8.73
CA GLN A 100 -1.86 0.34 7.42
C GLN A 100 -2.40 1.38 6.44
N VAL A 101 -3.73 1.59 6.37
CA VAL A 101 -4.35 2.63 5.54
C VAL A 101 -3.87 4.02 5.96
N ILE A 102 -3.83 4.33 7.26
CA ILE A 102 -3.33 5.61 7.78
C ILE A 102 -1.88 5.86 7.35
N LEU A 103 -1.01 4.86 7.51
CA LEU A 103 0.39 4.94 7.11
C LEU A 103 0.54 5.14 5.60
N LEU A 104 -0.26 4.44 4.78
CA LEU A 104 -0.26 4.58 3.33
C LEU A 104 -0.81 5.93 2.87
N LEU A 105 -1.72 6.56 3.62
CA LEU A 105 -2.24 7.89 3.37
C LEU A 105 -1.29 9.01 3.84
N SER A 106 -0.30 8.68 4.66
CA SER A 106 0.63 9.66 5.25
C SER A 106 1.31 10.58 4.20
N PRO A 107 1.62 11.83 4.58
CA PRO A 107 2.31 12.78 3.70
C PRO A 107 3.68 12.27 3.23
N ALA A 108 4.38 11.50 4.07
CA ALA A 108 5.67 10.91 3.75
C ALA A 108 5.59 9.97 2.53
N VAL A 109 4.62 9.07 2.50
CA VAL A 109 4.41 8.16 1.35
C VAL A 109 3.90 8.93 0.13
N ARG A 110 2.98 9.88 0.33
CA ARG A 110 2.41 10.69 -0.77
C ARG A 110 3.48 11.54 -1.48
N SER A 111 4.38 12.16 -0.73
CA SER A 111 5.47 12.97 -1.26
C SER A 111 6.52 12.13 -1.98
N HIS A 112 6.87 10.95 -1.45
CA HIS A 112 7.80 10.02 -2.08
C HIS A 112 7.30 9.53 -3.45
N VAL A 113 6.03 9.15 -3.52
CA VAL A 113 5.40 8.73 -4.78
C VAL A 113 5.38 9.87 -5.80
N ARG A 114 5.06 11.11 -5.38
CA ARG A 114 5.07 12.29 -6.27
C ARG A 114 6.46 12.58 -6.84
N ARG A 115 7.52 12.48 -6.03
CA ARG A 115 8.91 12.68 -6.48
C ARG A 115 9.40 11.59 -7.43
N SER A 116 8.77 10.41 -7.40
CA SER A 116 9.19 9.25 -8.19
C SER A 116 8.48 9.17 -9.55
N SER A 117 7.47 10.02 -9.81
CA SER A 117 6.80 10.12 -11.11
C SER A 117 7.66 10.93 -12.10
N PRO A 118 7.83 10.47 -13.35
CA PRO A 118 8.54 11.24 -14.36
C PRO A 118 7.80 12.56 -14.65
N PRO A 119 8.53 13.65 -14.94
CA PRO A 119 7.89 14.89 -15.38
C PRO A 119 7.11 14.63 -16.65
N VAL A 120 5.86 15.09 -16.70
CA VAL A 120 5.08 15.14 -17.93
C VAL A 120 5.83 16.09 -18.88
N PRO A 121 6.22 15.66 -20.09
CA PRO A 121 6.86 16.55 -21.05
C PRO A 121 5.87 17.66 -21.41
N THR A 122 6.11 18.88 -20.94
CA THR A 122 5.35 20.09 -21.32
C THR A 122 5.89 20.75 -22.59
N ASP A 123 6.72 20.05 -23.37
CA ASP A 123 7.17 20.53 -24.69
C ASP A 123 6.10 20.32 -25.76
N VAL A 124 5.06 21.14 -25.67
CA VAL A 124 4.34 21.65 -26.84
C VAL A 124 4.49 23.17 -26.80
N SER A 125 5.73 23.63 -27.01
CA SER A 125 5.92 24.98 -27.55
C SER A 125 5.31 24.99 -28.95
N PRO A 126 4.29 25.82 -29.22
CA PRO A 126 3.88 26.05 -30.60
C PRO A 126 5.09 26.64 -31.32
N GLN A 127 5.64 25.89 -32.28
CA GLN A 127 6.55 26.45 -33.27
C GLN A 127 5.84 27.65 -33.88
N ALA A 128 6.27 28.84 -33.50
CA ALA A 128 5.90 30.06 -34.18
C ALA A 128 6.42 29.90 -35.61
N SER A 129 5.51 29.62 -36.54
CA SER A 129 5.74 29.68 -37.98
C SER A 129 6.04 31.13 -38.36
N ALA A 130 7.25 31.57 -38.07
CA ALA A 130 7.84 32.79 -38.59
C ALA A 130 8.33 32.50 -40.02
N THR A 131 7.40 32.38 -40.97
CA THR A 131 7.73 32.59 -42.38
C THR A 131 7.66 34.08 -42.66
N SER A 132 8.82 34.71 -42.45
CA SER A 132 9.17 36.04 -42.96
C SER A 132 9.32 35.96 -44.49
N SER A 133 8.44 36.66 -45.20
CA SER A 133 8.67 37.43 -46.43
C SER A 133 9.85 37.10 -47.36
N ALA A 134 9.55 36.76 -48.62
CA ALA A 134 9.96 37.54 -49.80
C ALA A 134 9.04 37.21 -50.99
#